data_AF-A0A6A3YRI5-F1
#
_entry.id   AF-A0A6A3YRI5-F1
#
_cell.length_a   1.000
_cell.length_b   1.000
_cell.length_c   1.000
_cell.angle_alpha   90.00
_cell.angle_beta   90.00
_cell.angle_gamma   90.00
#
_symmetry.space_group_name_H-M   'P 1'
#
loop_
_entity.id
_entity.type
_entity.pdbx_description
1 polymer ?
#
loop_
_entity_poly.entity_id
_entity_poly.type
_entity_poly.pdbx_seq_one_letter_code
_entity_poly.pdbx_strand_id
1 'polypeptide(L)'
;MLVIKPFGYVLALQAASAATNNCTSWSERYQTDLEGVCVCSEATCDTIYNGHLYLSGNEAGVFSTSKAGDRLTFSTVEMETTTNDAADLVIDTTTTYQSIIGFGGAFTDASAINVYLLDSGLQDVLVDAYFGDDGLQYTLGRIPIGSTDFSLTIYSYNDVEGDLAMENFSIEMDKAKKIPFIQRAMSASSRGMQLFASSWAPPAWMTTENSTINCAVKGYPGGEYWEALALYYSKFVSAYEDEGIAIWAMTTQNEPTEQFSFKNWQSLRFNVTTERDFIKRDLGPMMKKNHPDLKIIMMDDQKDLLLDWDATLLDEDSAQYVSGAGVHWYKDLDFLIDTAGNFDDLETFHKSYPDVFILATEACEGYLLDGIVTGAGPKLQNPTYAWQRAQIYARDIIGDLSHYASGWTDWNLVLNTTGGPTWIDNLVDSPILIDEEGGAEFYKQPMFYAMGHFSKFLPPDSVRVALTTSSSASSTLSSVDSVAFLTPDNQVVLILSNRDSAAHNITLSLSSQQLSTSLTLEALSIKTIVVGEIEGNNSSSSSSSASSATEMPIITTATPVSSTGSSSSTTASSASETPEPTTPDHSSC
;
A
#
# COMPACT_ATOMS: atom_id res chain seq x y z
N MET A 1 -44.15 40.76 -42.33
CA MET A 1 -43.19 39.66 -42.14
C MET A 1 -41.96 40.25 -41.47
N LEU A 2 -41.99 40.25 -40.15
CA LEU A 2 -41.17 39.43 -39.24
C LEU A 2 -39.86 40.15 -38.88
N VAL A 3 -39.92 40.85 -37.75
CA VAL A 3 -38.78 41.38 -36.99
C VAL A 3 -38.16 40.20 -36.24
N ILE A 4 -36.91 39.86 -36.54
CA ILE A 4 -36.17 38.81 -35.82
C ILE A 4 -35.31 39.49 -34.75
N LYS A 5 -35.60 39.18 -33.47
CA LYS A 5 -34.75 39.54 -32.31
C LYS A 5 -33.57 38.57 -32.22
N PRO A 6 -32.38 38.99 -31.75
CA PRO A 6 -31.32 38.05 -31.40
C PRO A 6 -31.63 37.43 -30.03
N PHE A 7 -31.70 36.10 -29.99
CA PHE A 7 -31.71 35.33 -28.75
C PHE A 7 -30.27 35.27 -28.21
N GLY A 8 -30.05 35.80 -27.01
CA GLY A 8 -28.83 35.54 -26.24
C GLY A 8 -28.90 34.14 -25.65
N TYR A 9 -27.93 33.31 -25.98
CA TYR A 9 -27.68 32.06 -25.26
C TYR A 9 -26.97 32.39 -23.96
N VAL A 10 -27.69 32.31 -22.85
CA VAL A 10 -27.10 32.14 -21.52
C VAL A 10 -26.73 30.66 -21.43
N LEU A 11 -25.43 30.35 -21.49
CA LEU A 11 -24.95 29.03 -21.07
C LEU A 11 -25.19 28.94 -19.56
N ALA A 12 -26.24 28.22 -19.18
CA ALA A 12 -26.32 27.67 -17.83
C ALA A 12 -25.29 26.54 -17.76
N LEU A 13 -24.17 26.75 -17.07
CA LEU A 13 -23.39 25.63 -16.54
C LEU A 13 -24.30 24.91 -15.54
N GLN A 14 -24.94 23.83 -15.97
CA GLN A 14 -25.34 22.79 -15.05
C GLN A 14 -24.05 22.13 -14.58
N ALA A 15 -23.67 22.37 -13.32
CA ALA A 15 -22.78 21.47 -12.62
C ALA A 15 -23.45 20.09 -12.68
N ALA A 16 -22.95 19.21 -13.55
CA ALA A 16 -23.27 17.81 -13.46
C ALA A 16 -22.67 17.35 -12.14
N SER A 17 -23.51 17.10 -11.13
CA SER A 17 -23.10 16.29 -10.01
C SER A 17 -22.67 14.95 -10.61
N ALA A 18 -21.38 14.65 -10.63
CA ALA A 18 -20.93 13.30 -10.90
C ALA A 18 -21.66 12.40 -9.89
N ALA A 19 -22.52 11.52 -10.38
CA ALA A 19 -23.26 10.61 -9.52
C ALA A 19 -22.24 9.65 -8.92
N THR A 20 -21.89 9.83 -7.65
CA THR A 20 -21.21 8.80 -6.88
C THR A 20 -22.16 7.63 -6.76
N ASN A 21 -21.71 6.43 -7.13
CA ASN A 21 -22.41 5.23 -6.70
C ASN A 21 -22.25 5.16 -5.17
N ASN A 22 -23.36 5.25 -4.45
CA ASN A 22 -23.33 5.14 -3.00
C ASN A 22 -23.12 3.67 -2.61
N CYS A 23 -22.42 3.46 -1.50
CA CYS A 23 -22.25 2.16 -0.87
C CYS A 23 -23.60 1.45 -0.68
N THR A 24 -23.66 0.18 -1.09
CA THR A 24 -24.79 -0.73 -0.84
C THR A 24 -24.34 -1.88 0.04
N SER A 25 -25.09 -2.21 1.09
CA SER A 25 -24.77 -3.31 2.01
C SER A 25 -25.38 -4.66 1.63
N TRP A 26 -26.36 -4.67 0.71
CA TRP A 26 -27.06 -5.89 0.32
C TRP A 26 -26.14 -6.84 -0.44
N SER A 27 -26.02 -8.09 0.04
CA SER A 27 -25.34 -9.18 -0.66
C SER A 27 -26.34 -10.21 -1.16
N GLU A 28 -26.27 -10.52 -2.45
CA GLU A 28 -27.03 -11.61 -3.06
C GLU A 28 -26.49 -12.98 -2.62
N ARG A 29 -25.20 -13.13 -2.34
CA ARG A 29 -24.65 -14.38 -1.79
C ARG A 29 -25.27 -14.72 -0.43
N TYR A 30 -25.29 -13.75 0.49
CA TYR A 30 -25.75 -13.97 1.86
C TYR A 30 -27.24 -13.71 2.06
N GLN A 31 -27.93 -13.09 1.08
CA GLN A 31 -29.34 -12.71 1.15
C GLN A 31 -29.65 -11.84 2.39
N THR A 32 -28.73 -10.92 2.71
CA THR A 32 -28.85 -9.99 3.84
C THR A 32 -28.02 -8.73 3.60
N ASP A 33 -28.32 -7.67 4.34
CA ASP A 33 -27.44 -6.52 4.49
C ASP A 33 -26.22 -6.89 5.35
N LEU A 34 -25.03 -6.67 4.80
CA LEU A 34 -23.75 -6.72 5.50
C LEU A 34 -23.49 -5.33 6.09
N GLU A 35 -24.03 -5.07 7.28
CA GLU A 35 -23.96 -3.74 7.91
C GLU A 35 -22.52 -3.23 7.98
N GLY A 36 -22.31 -2.02 7.46
CA GLY A 36 -21.02 -1.35 7.43
C GLY A 36 -20.03 -1.86 6.37
N VAL A 37 -20.41 -2.81 5.54
CA VAL A 37 -19.61 -3.29 4.41
C VAL A 37 -20.27 -2.83 3.12
N CYS A 38 -19.46 -2.46 2.13
CA CYS A 38 -19.96 -2.11 0.81
C CYS A 38 -19.76 -3.28 -0.15
N VAL A 39 -20.86 -3.77 -0.69
CA VAL A 39 -20.91 -4.88 -1.63
C VAL A 39 -20.75 -4.32 -3.04
N CYS A 40 -19.77 -4.86 -3.76
CA CYS A 40 -19.52 -4.57 -5.16
C CYS A 40 -19.86 -5.80 -6.00
N SER A 41 -20.63 -5.59 -7.06
CA SER A 41 -21.05 -6.57 -8.07
C SER A 41 -20.98 -5.92 -9.46
N GLU A 42 -21.28 -6.66 -10.53
CA GLU A 42 -21.35 -6.07 -11.89
C GLU A 42 -22.36 -4.91 -11.98
N ALA A 43 -23.40 -4.92 -11.15
CA ALA A 43 -24.45 -3.91 -11.18
C ALA A 43 -24.12 -2.64 -10.40
N THR A 44 -23.28 -2.74 -9.37
CA THR A 44 -23.02 -1.62 -8.45
C THR A 44 -21.68 -1.81 -7.75
N CYS A 45 -20.91 -0.74 -7.64
CA CYS A 45 -19.79 -0.62 -6.72
C CYS A 45 -19.60 0.87 -6.44
N ASP A 46 -19.31 1.20 -5.18
CA ASP A 46 -19.07 2.58 -4.78
C ASP A 46 -17.72 3.11 -5.30
N THR A 47 -17.65 4.42 -5.46
CA THR A 47 -16.46 5.16 -5.91
C THR A 47 -16.26 6.38 -5.02
N ILE A 48 -15.02 6.84 -4.87
CA ILE A 48 -14.70 7.97 -3.99
C ILE A 48 -14.60 9.24 -4.82
N TYR A 49 -15.45 10.22 -4.49
CA TYR A 49 -15.51 11.49 -5.19
C TYR A 49 -14.25 12.34 -4.98
N ASN A 50 -13.69 12.86 -6.07
CA ASN A 50 -12.52 13.76 -6.05
C ASN A 50 -12.88 15.23 -5.76
N GLY A 51 -13.81 15.47 -4.85
CA GLY A 51 -14.33 16.82 -4.52
C GLY A 51 -13.29 17.80 -4.00
N HIS A 52 -12.20 17.31 -3.40
CA HIS A 52 -11.10 18.12 -2.89
C HIS A 52 -10.34 18.88 -3.98
N LEU A 53 -10.45 18.46 -5.26
CA LEU A 53 -9.83 19.15 -6.39
C LEU A 53 -10.62 20.38 -6.87
N TYR A 54 -11.84 20.58 -6.35
CA TYR A 54 -12.77 21.61 -6.83
C TYR A 54 -13.22 22.57 -5.72
N LEU A 55 -12.46 22.66 -4.63
CA LEU A 55 -12.75 23.56 -3.51
C LEU A 55 -12.59 25.03 -3.93
N SER A 56 -13.48 25.90 -3.44
CA SER A 56 -13.27 27.35 -3.55
C SER A 56 -12.30 27.85 -2.46
N GLY A 57 -11.75 29.06 -2.64
CA GLY A 57 -10.69 29.58 -1.76
C GLY A 57 -11.08 29.82 -0.29
N ASN A 58 -12.36 29.74 0.06
CA ASN A 58 -12.87 29.85 1.43
C ASN A 58 -13.61 28.59 1.91
N GLU A 59 -13.38 27.45 1.26
CA GLU A 59 -13.98 26.16 1.64
C GLU A 59 -12.91 25.14 2.00
N ALA A 60 -13.24 24.27 2.95
CA ALA A 60 -12.52 23.02 3.18
C ALA A 60 -13.41 21.83 2.79
N GLY A 61 -12.84 20.85 2.11
CA GLY A 61 -13.47 19.57 1.83
C GLY A 61 -13.39 18.67 3.05
N VAL A 62 -14.48 17.97 3.37
CA VAL A 62 -14.56 17.04 4.49
C VAL A 62 -14.99 15.68 3.97
N PHE A 63 -14.16 14.68 4.18
CA PHE A 63 -14.45 13.27 3.89
C PHE A 63 -14.67 12.55 5.21
N SER A 64 -15.80 11.85 5.33
CA SER A 64 -16.17 11.16 6.59
C SER A 64 -16.39 9.67 6.36
N THR A 65 -15.86 8.85 7.25
CA THR A 65 -16.21 7.45 7.42
C THR A 65 -16.66 7.22 8.85
N SER A 66 -17.80 6.58 9.08
CA SER A 66 -18.36 6.42 10.43
C SER A 66 -18.98 5.05 10.64
N LYS A 67 -19.06 4.62 11.90
CA LYS A 67 -19.82 3.41 12.27
C LYS A 67 -21.28 3.53 11.85
N ALA A 68 -21.82 4.75 11.81
CA ALA A 68 -23.20 5.03 11.43
C ALA A 68 -23.49 4.82 9.93
N GLY A 69 -22.45 4.73 9.08
CA GLY A 69 -22.61 4.33 7.67
C GLY A 69 -21.91 5.24 6.65
N ASP A 70 -21.24 6.32 7.07
CA ASP A 70 -20.50 7.17 6.12
C ASP A 70 -19.30 6.41 5.53
N ARG A 71 -19.03 6.57 4.24
CA ARG A 71 -17.96 5.83 3.53
C ARG A 71 -17.23 6.78 2.61
N LEU A 72 -16.23 7.48 3.16
CA LEU A 72 -15.57 8.63 2.54
C LEU A 72 -16.57 9.64 1.95
N THR A 73 -17.68 9.85 2.67
CA THR A 73 -18.75 10.76 2.28
C THR A 73 -18.20 12.18 2.23
N PHE A 74 -18.35 12.85 1.08
CA PHE A 74 -17.85 14.20 0.87
C PHE A 74 -18.88 15.28 1.25
N SER A 75 -18.40 16.31 1.94
CA SER A 75 -19.11 17.58 2.17
C SER A 75 -18.11 18.74 2.19
N THR A 76 -18.60 19.97 2.31
CA THR A 76 -17.76 21.16 2.47
C THR A 76 -18.14 21.93 3.73
N VAL A 77 -17.17 22.64 4.31
CA VAL A 77 -17.36 23.61 5.38
C VAL A 77 -16.72 24.94 4.99
N GLU A 78 -17.33 26.06 5.40
CA GLU A 78 -16.74 27.38 5.17
C GLU A 78 -15.58 27.64 6.15
N MET A 79 -14.54 28.29 5.65
CA MET A 79 -13.39 28.77 6.40
C MET A 79 -13.49 30.27 6.60
N GLU A 80 -13.49 30.73 7.85
CA GLU A 80 -13.46 32.15 8.20
C GLU A 80 -12.04 32.68 8.13
N THR A 81 -11.84 33.88 7.55
CA THR A 81 -10.54 34.58 7.54
C THR A 81 -10.25 35.22 8.90
N THR A 82 -9.91 34.40 9.87
CA THR A 82 -9.45 34.80 11.19
C THR A 82 -8.37 33.85 11.69
N THR A 83 -7.40 34.37 12.44
CA THR A 83 -6.52 33.53 13.25
C THR A 83 -7.24 33.19 14.55
N ASN A 84 -7.20 31.92 14.97
CA ASN A 84 -7.72 31.51 16.27
C ASN A 84 -6.69 30.66 17.00
N ASP A 85 -5.75 31.32 17.68
CA ASP A 85 -4.72 30.64 18.50
C ASP A 85 -5.32 29.89 19.71
N ALA A 86 -6.59 30.13 20.02
CA ALA A 86 -7.35 29.41 21.05
C ALA A 86 -8.17 28.24 20.47
N ALA A 87 -8.01 27.91 19.18
CA ALA A 87 -8.66 26.77 18.56
C ALA A 87 -8.23 25.46 19.23
N ASP A 88 -9.09 24.44 19.15
CA ASP A 88 -8.83 23.13 19.72
C ASP A 88 -7.64 22.45 19.02
N LEU A 89 -7.54 22.63 17.70
CA LEU A 89 -6.46 22.13 16.86
C LEU A 89 -5.84 23.28 16.06
N VAL A 90 -4.50 23.40 16.14
CA VAL A 90 -3.73 24.44 15.45
C VAL A 90 -2.69 23.78 14.53
N ILE A 91 -2.78 24.08 13.24
CA ILE A 91 -1.83 23.60 12.22
C ILE A 91 -0.81 24.69 11.90
N ASP A 92 0.47 24.32 11.95
CA ASP A 92 1.60 25.13 11.52
C ASP A 92 2.36 24.45 10.38
N THR A 93 2.16 24.94 9.15
CA THR A 93 2.81 24.43 7.94
C THR A 93 4.27 24.85 7.80
N THR A 94 4.80 25.70 8.68
CA THR A 94 6.21 26.13 8.63
C THR A 94 7.16 25.18 9.35
N THR A 95 6.63 24.35 10.25
CA THR A 95 7.36 23.29 10.92
C THR A 95 7.07 21.96 10.22
N THR A 96 8.07 21.41 9.53
CA THR A 96 7.96 20.19 8.71
C THR A 96 8.73 19.02 9.30
N TYR A 97 8.31 17.80 8.99
CA TYR A 97 8.96 16.56 9.42
C TYR A 97 9.25 15.65 8.21
N GLN A 98 8.98 14.34 8.30
CA GLN A 98 9.24 13.38 7.24
C GLN A 98 8.29 13.56 6.04
N SER A 99 8.76 13.12 4.88
CA SER A 99 7.95 13.02 3.65
C SER A 99 7.33 11.63 3.53
N ILE A 100 6.16 11.55 2.92
CA ILE A 100 5.45 10.31 2.64
C ILE A 100 6.05 9.62 1.41
N ILE A 101 6.42 8.36 1.57
CA ILE A 101 6.78 7.40 0.53
C ILE A 101 5.50 6.89 -0.14
N GLY A 102 4.54 6.41 0.64
CA GLY A 102 3.26 5.95 0.12
C GLY A 102 2.48 5.01 1.03
N PHE A 103 1.36 4.53 0.51
CA PHE A 103 0.44 3.59 1.17
C PHE A 103 0.05 2.49 0.20
N GLY A 104 -0.12 1.28 0.71
CA GLY A 104 -0.18 0.10 -0.13
C GLY A 104 -0.71 -1.17 0.53
N GLY A 105 -0.53 -2.27 -0.19
CA GLY A 105 -0.72 -3.63 0.30
C GLY A 105 0.19 -4.63 -0.40
N ALA A 106 0.16 -5.90 0.02
CA ALA A 106 0.98 -6.97 -0.51
C ALA A 106 0.31 -7.77 -1.64
N PHE A 107 1.08 -7.98 -2.72
CA PHE A 107 0.76 -8.84 -3.86
C PHE A 107 1.12 -10.30 -3.55
N THR A 108 0.50 -10.86 -2.51
CA THR A 108 0.67 -12.27 -2.13
C THR A 108 0.08 -13.21 -3.19
N ASP A 109 0.48 -14.49 -3.17
CA ASP A 109 -0.16 -15.51 -4.03
C ASP A 109 -1.66 -15.57 -3.75
N ALA A 110 -2.06 -15.53 -2.46
CA ALA A 110 -3.46 -15.49 -2.04
C ALA A 110 -4.22 -14.31 -2.64
N SER A 111 -3.64 -13.10 -2.59
CA SER A 111 -4.26 -11.91 -3.19
C SER A 111 -4.47 -12.11 -4.70
N ALA A 112 -3.43 -12.54 -5.41
CA ALA A 112 -3.51 -12.76 -6.85
C ALA A 112 -4.52 -13.87 -7.20
N ILE A 113 -4.55 -14.99 -6.46
CA ILE A 113 -5.52 -16.07 -6.66
C ILE A 113 -6.95 -15.56 -6.52
N ASN A 114 -7.24 -14.83 -5.44
CA ASN A 114 -8.58 -14.33 -5.15
C ASN A 114 -9.07 -13.31 -6.19
N VAL A 115 -8.21 -12.40 -6.67
CA VAL A 115 -8.60 -11.50 -7.77
C VAL A 115 -9.11 -12.28 -8.97
N TYR A 116 -8.45 -13.39 -9.34
CA TYR A 116 -8.85 -14.19 -10.49
C TYR A 116 -9.99 -15.20 -10.22
N LEU A 117 -10.57 -15.21 -9.01
CA LEU A 117 -11.83 -15.89 -8.73
C LEU A 117 -13.05 -15.05 -9.12
N LEU A 118 -12.90 -13.72 -9.19
CA LEU A 118 -13.97 -12.82 -9.62
C LEU A 118 -14.28 -12.95 -11.12
N ASP A 119 -15.52 -12.65 -11.47
CA ASP A 119 -15.92 -12.43 -12.85
C ASP A 119 -15.09 -11.31 -13.48
N SER A 120 -14.73 -11.46 -14.77
CA SER A 120 -13.70 -10.62 -15.40
C SER A 120 -13.95 -9.11 -15.31
N GLY A 121 -15.20 -8.65 -15.38
CA GLY A 121 -15.54 -7.23 -15.23
C GLY A 121 -15.31 -6.72 -13.80
N LEU A 122 -15.56 -7.55 -12.78
CA LEU A 122 -15.33 -7.18 -11.38
C LEU A 122 -13.86 -7.13 -11.01
N GLN A 123 -13.01 -7.88 -11.72
CA GLN A 123 -11.56 -7.79 -11.51
C GLN A 123 -11.04 -6.39 -11.79
N ASP A 124 -11.55 -5.70 -12.81
CA ASP A 124 -11.12 -4.34 -13.16
C ASP A 124 -11.67 -3.33 -12.14
N VAL A 125 -12.94 -3.47 -11.75
CA VAL A 125 -13.55 -2.65 -10.69
C VAL A 125 -12.79 -2.75 -9.38
N LEU A 126 -12.29 -3.95 -9.03
CA LEU A 126 -11.48 -4.15 -7.84
C LEU A 126 -10.11 -3.48 -7.95
N VAL A 127 -9.43 -3.63 -9.09
CA VAL A 127 -8.14 -2.95 -9.33
C VAL A 127 -8.32 -1.44 -9.22
N ASP A 128 -9.37 -0.89 -9.84
CA ASP A 128 -9.68 0.54 -9.78
C ASP A 128 -10.03 1.01 -8.36
N ALA A 129 -10.69 0.16 -7.55
CA ALA A 129 -10.99 0.49 -6.17
C ALA A 129 -9.73 0.80 -5.34
N TYR A 130 -8.63 0.06 -5.56
CA TYR A 130 -7.36 0.34 -4.87
C TYR A 130 -6.50 1.39 -5.58
N PHE A 131 -6.38 1.32 -6.91
CA PHE A 131 -5.31 2.03 -7.64
C PHE A 131 -5.83 3.15 -8.56
N GLY A 132 -7.10 3.08 -8.98
CA GLY A 132 -7.70 4.05 -9.90
C GLY A 132 -7.98 5.42 -9.26
N ASP A 133 -8.21 6.43 -10.10
CA ASP A 133 -8.43 7.82 -9.68
C ASP A 133 -9.65 8.02 -8.77
N ASP A 134 -10.69 7.22 -8.99
CA ASP A 134 -11.91 7.22 -8.17
C ASP A 134 -11.86 6.16 -7.04
N GLY A 135 -10.68 5.56 -6.80
CA GLY A 135 -10.39 4.62 -5.72
C GLY A 135 -9.51 5.22 -4.61
N LEU A 136 -8.75 4.36 -3.92
CA LEU A 136 -7.83 4.74 -2.85
C LEU A 136 -6.52 5.37 -3.36
N GLN A 137 -6.19 5.18 -4.65
CA GLN A 137 -4.95 5.64 -5.28
C GLN A 137 -3.69 5.18 -4.52
N TYR A 138 -3.62 3.88 -4.19
CA TYR A 138 -2.43 3.25 -3.62
C TYR A 138 -1.20 3.48 -4.50
N THR A 139 -0.07 3.77 -3.86
CA THR A 139 1.20 4.11 -4.51
C THR A 139 2.36 3.23 -4.04
N LEU A 140 2.11 2.31 -3.12
CA LEU A 140 3.09 1.37 -2.60
C LEU A 140 2.57 -0.07 -2.77
N GLY A 141 3.48 -1.03 -3.00
CA GLY A 141 3.13 -2.43 -3.06
C GLY A 141 4.27 -3.34 -2.58
N ARG A 142 3.93 -4.33 -1.75
CA ARG A 142 4.88 -5.35 -1.27
C ARG A 142 4.80 -6.60 -2.13
N ILE A 143 5.94 -7.16 -2.54
CA ILE A 143 6.00 -8.37 -3.36
C ILE A 143 6.79 -9.45 -2.60
N PRO A 144 6.15 -10.58 -2.26
CA PRO A 144 6.87 -11.72 -1.72
C PRO A 144 7.82 -12.34 -2.74
N ILE A 145 9.07 -12.57 -2.32
CA ILE A 145 10.07 -13.34 -3.06
C ILE A 145 9.87 -14.82 -2.72
N GLY A 146 9.19 -15.55 -3.61
CA GLY A 146 8.84 -16.94 -3.41
C GLY A 146 7.54 -17.12 -2.64
N SER A 147 7.41 -18.26 -1.97
CA SER A 147 6.21 -18.61 -1.20
C SER A 147 6.20 -18.06 0.22
N THR A 148 4.99 -17.87 0.74
CA THR A 148 4.69 -17.35 2.08
C THR A 148 3.72 -18.30 2.80
N ASP A 149 3.23 -17.94 3.98
CA ASP A 149 2.05 -18.56 4.59
C ASP A 149 0.77 -18.34 3.75
N PHE A 150 0.66 -17.22 3.04
CA PHE A 150 -0.40 -16.88 2.07
C PHE A 150 -0.10 -17.39 0.65
N SER A 151 0.46 -18.60 0.57
CA SER A 151 0.64 -19.39 -0.66
C SER A 151 -0.14 -20.71 -0.56
N LEU A 152 -0.43 -21.35 -1.70
CA LEU A 152 -1.05 -22.69 -1.72
C LEU A 152 -0.07 -23.82 -1.40
N THR A 153 1.21 -23.61 -1.72
CA THR A 153 2.29 -24.58 -1.52
C THR A 153 3.58 -23.84 -1.20
N ILE A 154 4.52 -24.53 -0.56
CA ILE A 154 5.88 -24.04 -0.36
C ILE A 154 6.67 -24.22 -1.66
N TYR A 155 7.26 -23.14 -2.17
CA TYR A 155 8.18 -23.13 -3.31
C TYR A 155 9.24 -22.02 -3.16
N SER A 156 10.33 -22.17 -3.91
CA SER A 156 11.32 -21.10 -4.15
C SER A 156 11.48 -20.90 -5.67
N TYR A 157 12.27 -19.91 -6.08
CA TYR A 157 12.58 -19.71 -7.50
C TYR A 157 13.79 -20.53 -7.98
N ASN A 158 14.44 -21.31 -7.11
CA ASN A 158 15.56 -22.17 -7.51
C ASN A 158 15.64 -23.45 -6.67
N ASP A 159 14.87 -24.47 -7.03
CA ASP A 159 14.82 -25.73 -6.28
C ASP A 159 15.91 -26.76 -6.69
N VAL A 160 16.81 -26.42 -7.62
CA VAL A 160 17.92 -27.31 -8.02
C VAL A 160 19.03 -27.28 -6.95
N GLU A 161 19.18 -28.39 -6.23
CA GLU A 161 20.16 -28.51 -5.13
C GLU A 161 21.60 -28.25 -5.61
N GLY A 162 22.29 -27.36 -4.90
CA GLY A 162 23.70 -27.04 -5.16
C GLY A 162 23.92 -26.02 -6.27
N ASP A 163 22.86 -25.46 -6.86
CA ASP A 163 22.94 -24.40 -7.87
C ASP A 163 23.25 -23.03 -7.24
N LEU A 164 24.49 -22.89 -6.72
CA LEU A 164 24.99 -21.65 -6.12
C LEU A 164 25.09 -20.50 -7.14
N ALA A 165 25.18 -20.82 -8.43
CA ALA A 165 25.27 -19.83 -9.51
C ALA A 165 23.91 -19.32 -9.99
N MET A 166 22.80 -19.86 -9.46
CA MET A 166 21.44 -19.49 -9.83
C MET A 166 21.16 -19.68 -11.34
N GLU A 167 21.70 -20.76 -11.93
CA GLU A 167 21.54 -21.09 -13.35
C GLU A 167 20.10 -21.52 -13.69
N ASN A 168 19.39 -22.13 -12.72
CA ASN A 168 18.02 -22.64 -12.86
C ASN A 168 16.99 -21.72 -12.19
N PHE A 169 17.39 -20.49 -11.82
CA PHE A 169 16.48 -19.50 -11.25
C PHE A 169 15.33 -19.18 -12.22
N SER A 170 14.08 -19.22 -11.74
CA SER A 170 12.91 -18.90 -12.54
C SER A 170 11.74 -18.37 -11.70
N ILE A 171 11.14 -17.27 -12.17
CA ILE A 171 9.90 -16.69 -11.62
C ILE A 171 8.63 -17.21 -12.33
N GLU A 172 8.72 -18.33 -13.05
CA GLU A 172 7.59 -18.86 -13.85
C GLU A 172 6.30 -19.03 -13.05
N MET A 173 6.42 -19.40 -11.77
CA MET A 173 5.27 -19.53 -10.85
C MET A 173 4.45 -18.24 -10.71
N ASP A 174 5.07 -17.07 -10.85
CA ASP A 174 4.42 -15.78 -10.68
C ASP A 174 3.73 -15.27 -11.95
N LYS A 175 4.17 -15.75 -13.13
CA LYS A 175 3.73 -15.23 -14.44
C LYS A 175 2.24 -15.45 -14.71
N ALA A 176 1.64 -16.44 -14.08
CA ALA A 176 0.23 -16.78 -14.30
C ALA A 176 -0.75 -15.80 -13.63
N LYS A 177 -0.38 -15.20 -12.49
CA LYS A 177 -1.32 -14.39 -11.69
C LYS A 177 -0.68 -13.16 -11.04
N LYS A 178 0.41 -13.32 -10.29
CA LYS A 178 1.04 -12.22 -9.53
C LYS A 178 1.52 -11.10 -10.43
N ILE A 179 2.31 -11.43 -11.45
CA ILE A 179 2.86 -10.44 -12.39
C ILE A 179 1.75 -9.72 -13.16
N PRO A 180 0.77 -10.43 -13.79
CA PRO A 180 -0.37 -9.76 -14.42
C PRO A 180 -1.18 -8.87 -13.47
N PHE A 181 -1.37 -9.27 -12.21
CA PHE A 181 -2.08 -8.44 -11.23
C PHE A 181 -1.29 -7.16 -10.89
N ILE A 182 0.01 -7.27 -10.67
CA ILE A 182 0.89 -6.11 -10.43
C ILE A 182 0.87 -5.16 -11.62
N GLN A 183 1.00 -5.68 -12.85
CA GLN A 183 0.98 -4.85 -14.07
C GLN A 183 -0.36 -4.11 -14.25
N ARG A 184 -1.49 -4.75 -13.90
CA ARG A 184 -2.81 -4.10 -13.91
C ARG A 184 -2.89 -2.98 -12.87
N ALA A 185 -2.41 -3.22 -11.64
CA ALA A 185 -2.34 -2.20 -10.60
C ALA A 185 -1.48 -0.99 -11.03
N MET A 186 -0.28 -1.25 -11.56
CA MET A 186 0.62 -0.20 -12.08
C MET A 186 -0.01 0.60 -13.23
N SER A 187 -0.79 -0.07 -14.09
CA SER A 187 -1.45 0.59 -15.22
C SER A 187 -2.65 1.44 -14.80
N ALA A 188 -3.34 1.06 -13.72
CA ALA A 188 -4.47 1.80 -13.17
C ALA A 188 -4.04 3.04 -12.36
N SER A 189 -2.85 3.01 -11.75
CA SER A 189 -2.34 4.13 -10.96
C SER A 189 -1.87 5.30 -11.82
N SER A 190 -2.54 6.45 -11.70
CA SER A 190 -2.11 7.72 -12.30
C SER A 190 -0.94 8.38 -11.58
N ARG A 191 -0.69 8.00 -10.31
CA ARG A 191 0.39 8.52 -9.46
C ARG A 191 1.70 7.72 -9.59
N GLY A 192 1.66 6.62 -10.35
CA GLY A 192 2.72 5.61 -10.34
C GLY A 192 2.71 4.79 -9.05
N MET A 193 3.58 3.79 -8.99
CA MET A 193 3.74 2.93 -7.81
C MET A 193 5.20 2.66 -7.54
N GLN A 194 5.56 2.62 -6.27
CA GLN A 194 6.80 2.04 -5.77
C GLN A 194 6.52 0.62 -5.29
N LEU A 195 7.37 -0.32 -5.69
CA LEU A 195 7.24 -1.72 -5.32
C LEU A 195 8.46 -2.14 -4.52
N PHE A 196 8.25 -2.76 -3.38
CA PHE A 196 9.33 -3.33 -2.58
C PHE A 196 9.15 -4.82 -2.37
N ALA A 197 10.26 -5.53 -2.25
CA ALA A 197 10.25 -6.99 -2.15
C ALA A 197 10.75 -7.47 -0.79
N SER A 198 10.18 -8.58 -0.29
CA SER A 198 10.64 -9.23 0.94
C SER A 198 10.60 -10.74 0.79
N SER A 199 11.58 -11.43 1.37
CA SER A 199 11.76 -12.88 1.30
C SER A 199 11.40 -13.51 2.63
N TRP A 200 10.64 -14.62 2.61
CA TRP A 200 10.36 -15.40 3.82
C TRP A 200 11.42 -16.47 4.06
N ALA A 201 11.85 -17.15 3.01
CA ALA A 201 12.90 -18.16 3.09
C ALA A 201 13.58 -18.34 1.72
N PRO A 202 14.87 -18.72 1.71
CA PRO A 202 15.57 -19.10 0.50
C PRO A 202 15.18 -20.53 0.08
N PRO A 203 15.68 -21.03 -1.07
CA PRO A 203 15.61 -22.44 -1.40
C PRO A 203 16.07 -23.34 -0.23
N ALA A 204 15.30 -24.39 0.08
CA ALA A 204 15.54 -25.24 1.25
C ALA A 204 16.95 -25.84 1.28
N TRP A 205 17.52 -26.18 0.10
CA TRP A 205 18.87 -26.75 0.01
C TRP A 205 19.98 -25.78 0.44
N MET A 206 19.71 -24.48 0.55
CA MET A 206 20.64 -23.47 1.08
C MET A 206 20.66 -23.41 2.62
N THR A 207 19.69 -24.05 3.28
CA THR A 207 19.49 -23.93 4.73
C THR A 207 20.04 -25.14 5.50
N THR A 208 20.44 -24.91 6.74
CA THR A 208 21.07 -25.91 7.61
C THR A 208 20.13 -27.08 7.89
N GLU A 209 18.84 -26.79 8.05
CA GLU A 209 17.78 -27.74 8.33
C GLU A 209 17.25 -28.44 7.07
N ASN A 210 17.68 -28.03 5.87
CA ASN A 210 17.07 -28.41 4.59
C ASN A 210 15.55 -28.22 4.58
N SER A 211 15.12 -27.07 5.10
CA SER A 211 13.74 -26.67 5.34
C SER A 211 13.62 -25.16 5.12
N THR A 212 12.42 -24.67 4.83
CA THR A 212 12.10 -23.23 4.80
C THR A 212 11.52 -22.73 6.12
N ILE A 213 11.16 -23.63 7.06
CA ILE A 213 10.53 -23.28 8.33
C ILE A 213 11.58 -23.10 9.41
N ASN A 214 11.60 -21.95 10.09
CA ASN A 214 12.53 -21.62 11.17
C ASN A 214 13.94 -22.12 10.82
N CYS A 215 14.46 -21.66 9.69
CA CYS A 215 15.70 -22.17 9.14
C CYS A 215 16.84 -21.15 9.27
N ALA A 216 18.08 -21.59 9.04
CA ALA A 216 19.24 -20.70 8.93
C ALA A 216 20.08 -21.06 7.71
N VAL A 217 20.63 -20.06 7.01
CA VAL A 217 21.53 -20.29 5.86
C VAL A 217 22.78 -21.06 6.31
N LYS A 218 23.25 -22.01 5.49
CA LYS A 218 24.49 -22.73 5.73
C LYS A 218 25.70 -21.77 5.78
N GLY A 219 26.62 -22.03 6.71
CA GLY A 219 27.87 -21.26 6.80
C GLY A 219 27.70 -19.91 7.50
N TYR A 220 28.30 -18.87 6.95
CA TYR A 220 28.36 -17.52 7.54
C TYR A 220 28.34 -16.44 6.44
N PRO A 221 27.85 -15.22 6.72
CA PRO A 221 27.89 -14.12 5.76
C PRO A 221 29.31 -13.84 5.24
N GLY A 222 29.45 -13.74 3.91
CA GLY A 222 30.72 -13.78 3.17
C GLY A 222 31.12 -15.18 2.68
N GLY A 223 30.32 -16.22 2.96
CA GLY A 223 30.50 -17.59 2.45
C GLY A 223 29.61 -17.89 1.23
N GLU A 224 29.86 -19.02 0.56
CA GLU A 224 29.25 -19.35 -0.74
C GLU A 224 27.71 -19.36 -0.74
N TYR A 225 27.07 -19.83 0.34
CA TYR A 225 25.61 -19.87 0.44
C TYR A 225 24.99 -18.48 0.69
N TRP A 226 25.72 -17.59 1.35
CA TRP A 226 25.27 -16.22 1.61
C TRP A 226 25.48 -15.32 0.39
N GLU A 227 26.58 -15.51 -0.34
CA GLU A 227 26.79 -14.90 -1.66
C GLU A 227 25.72 -15.37 -2.65
N ALA A 228 25.40 -16.67 -2.65
CA ALA A 228 24.31 -17.22 -3.46
C ALA A 228 22.95 -16.64 -3.06
N LEU A 229 22.70 -16.38 -1.77
CA LEU A 229 21.45 -15.74 -1.31
C LEU A 229 21.33 -14.31 -1.85
N ALA A 230 22.40 -13.52 -1.79
CA ALA A 230 22.43 -12.19 -2.39
C ALA A 230 22.22 -12.25 -3.91
N LEU A 231 22.79 -13.25 -4.59
CA LEU A 231 22.56 -13.47 -6.02
C LEU A 231 21.11 -13.87 -6.33
N TYR A 232 20.49 -14.71 -5.50
CA TYR A 232 19.08 -15.10 -5.63
C TYR A 232 18.15 -13.87 -5.58
N TYR A 233 18.37 -12.96 -4.63
CA TYR A 233 17.63 -11.70 -4.58
C TYR A 233 17.92 -10.79 -5.79
N SER A 234 19.18 -10.74 -6.26
CA SER A 234 19.53 -9.91 -7.42
C SER A 234 18.90 -10.44 -8.71
N LYS A 235 18.79 -11.77 -8.85
CA LYS A 235 18.08 -12.43 -9.94
C LYS A 235 16.58 -12.16 -9.92
N PHE A 236 15.96 -12.14 -8.74
CA PHE A 236 14.56 -11.74 -8.58
C PHE A 236 14.31 -10.32 -9.09
N VAL A 237 15.12 -9.35 -8.64
CA VAL A 237 14.98 -7.95 -9.07
C VAL A 237 15.09 -7.84 -10.59
N SER A 238 16.12 -8.44 -11.18
CA SER A 238 16.33 -8.42 -12.64
C SER A 238 15.16 -9.07 -13.39
N ALA A 239 14.65 -10.20 -12.89
CA ALA A 239 13.60 -10.94 -13.57
C ALA A 239 12.24 -10.22 -13.52
N TYR A 240 11.94 -9.49 -12.44
CA TYR A 240 10.74 -8.65 -12.37
C TYR A 240 10.88 -7.39 -13.24
N GLU A 241 12.06 -6.78 -13.30
CA GLU A 241 12.34 -5.66 -14.21
C GLU A 241 12.19 -6.06 -15.68
N ASP A 242 12.62 -7.27 -16.06
CA ASP A 242 12.41 -7.83 -17.40
C ASP A 242 10.92 -7.99 -17.76
N GLU A 243 10.04 -8.12 -16.76
CA GLU A 243 8.58 -8.14 -16.90
C GLU A 243 7.96 -6.72 -16.81
N GLY A 244 8.80 -5.67 -16.81
CA GLY A 244 8.37 -4.28 -16.73
C GLY A 244 7.99 -3.80 -15.33
N ILE A 245 8.37 -4.55 -14.28
CA ILE A 245 8.06 -4.25 -12.89
C ILE A 245 9.34 -3.79 -12.18
N ALA A 246 9.54 -2.48 -12.08
CA ALA A 246 10.68 -1.90 -11.38
C ALA A 246 10.56 -2.14 -9.86
N ILE A 247 11.65 -2.61 -9.24
CA ILE A 247 11.72 -2.80 -7.78
C ILE A 247 12.43 -1.59 -7.17
N TRP A 248 11.70 -0.81 -6.38
CA TRP A 248 12.21 0.38 -5.70
C TRP A 248 13.09 0.04 -4.49
N ALA A 249 12.64 -0.93 -3.69
CA ALA A 249 13.34 -1.33 -2.48
C ALA A 249 13.25 -2.84 -2.24
N MET A 250 14.08 -3.35 -1.34
CA MET A 250 13.89 -4.67 -0.77
C MET A 250 14.20 -4.65 0.71
N THR A 251 13.52 -5.48 1.47
CA THR A 251 13.90 -5.77 2.85
C THR A 251 14.97 -6.87 2.87
N THR A 252 15.76 -6.91 3.93
CA THR A 252 16.81 -7.93 4.09
C THR A 252 16.24 -9.33 4.27
N GLN A 253 15.13 -9.44 5.00
CA GLN A 253 14.43 -10.68 5.33
C GLN A 253 13.11 -10.34 6.02
N ASN A 254 12.01 -11.03 5.69
CA ASN A 254 10.75 -10.94 6.43
C ASN A 254 10.88 -11.56 7.82
N GLU A 255 10.50 -10.83 8.87
CA GLU A 255 10.45 -11.29 10.27
C GLU A 255 11.65 -12.17 10.65
N PRO A 256 12.88 -11.62 10.60
CA PRO A 256 14.11 -12.36 10.84
C PRO A 256 14.21 -12.98 12.23
N THR A 257 13.41 -12.54 13.19
CA THR A 257 13.42 -13.15 14.53
C THR A 257 12.91 -14.59 14.51
N GLU A 258 13.32 -15.37 15.52
CA GLU A 258 12.82 -16.74 15.66
C GLU A 258 11.30 -16.73 15.89
N GLN A 259 10.55 -17.47 15.08
CA GLN A 259 9.09 -17.53 15.23
C GLN A 259 8.70 -18.25 16.51
N PHE A 260 7.88 -17.59 17.33
CA PHE A 260 7.23 -18.17 18.50
C PHE A 260 5.72 -18.30 18.25
N SER A 261 5.33 -19.25 17.40
CA SER A 261 3.93 -19.47 17.03
C SER A 261 3.50 -20.93 17.22
N PHE A 262 2.19 -21.14 17.40
CA PHE A 262 1.57 -22.48 17.41
C PHE A 262 1.56 -23.13 16.04
N LYS A 263 1.62 -22.32 14.98
CA LYS A 263 1.77 -22.76 13.59
C LYS A 263 2.97 -22.07 12.99
N ASN A 264 3.77 -22.80 12.23
CA ASN A 264 4.99 -22.26 11.63
C ASN A 264 4.87 -22.26 10.12
N TRP A 265 5.50 -21.28 9.50
CA TRP A 265 5.57 -21.12 8.05
C TRP A 265 7.00 -20.81 7.62
N GLN A 266 7.20 -20.44 6.36
CA GLN A 266 8.50 -20.07 5.84
C GLN A 266 9.10 -18.93 6.67
N SER A 267 10.29 -19.13 7.23
CA SER A 267 11.03 -18.12 7.99
C SER A 267 12.53 -18.42 7.99
N LEU A 268 13.34 -17.36 7.87
CA LEU A 268 14.79 -17.44 7.90
C LEU A 268 15.31 -16.59 9.06
N ARG A 269 15.94 -17.24 10.03
CA ARG A 269 16.41 -16.58 11.24
C ARG A 269 17.66 -15.75 10.99
N PHE A 270 17.57 -14.45 11.21
CA PHE A 270 18.73 -13.60 11.46
C PHE A 270 18.78 -13.15 12.93
N ASN A 271 19.96 -12.74 13.35
CA ASN A 271 20.10 -11.83 14.48
C ASN A 271 20.75 -10.54 13.95
N VAL A 272 20.79 -9.51 14.79
CA VAL A 272 21.33 -8.18 14.45
C VAL A 272 22.72 -8.22 13.83
N THR A 273 23.61 -9.13 14.27
CA THR A 273 24.96 -9.26 13.73
C THR A 273 25.01 -10.03 12.41
N THR A 274 24.15 -11.03 12.24
CA THR A 274 24.01 -11.78 11.00
C THR A 274 23.51 -10.86 9.88
N GLU A 275 22.48 -10.06 10.15
CA GLU A 275 21.97 -9.11 9.15
C GLU A 275 23.00 -8.05 8.77
N ARG A 276 23.66 -7.43 9.76
CA ARG A 276 24.78 -6.51 9.52
C ARG A 276 25.84 -7.13 8.62
N ASP A 277 26.31 -8.33 8.96
CA ASP A 277 27.37 -9.00 8.21
C ASP A 277 26.90 -9.40 6.80
N PHE A 278 25.63 -9.80 6.62
CA PHE A 278 25.03 -10.09 5.32
C PHE A 278 24.94 -8.85 4.43
N ILE A 279 24.44 -7.73 4.95
CA ILE A 279 24.41 -6.44 4.24
C ILE A 279 25.83 -6.05 3.81
N LYS A 280 26.77 -6.07 4.76
CA LYS A 280 28.15 -5.65 4.56
C LYS A 280 28.91 -6.49 3.54
N ARG A 281 28.77 -7.83 3.59
CA ARG A 281 29.66 -8.75 2.86
C ARG A 281 29.06 -9.26 1.57
N ASP A 282 27.75 -9.40 1.50
CA ASP A 282 27.07 -10.09 0.39
C ASP A 282 26.01 -9.19 -0.27
N LEU A 283 24.95 -8.85 0.44
CA LEU A 283 23.76 -8.19 -0.12
C LEU A 283 24.07 -6.79 -0.64
N GLY A 284 24.65 -5.92 0.19
CA GLY A 284 24.97 -4.54 -0.17
C GLY A 284 25.89 -4.43 -1.38
N PRO A 285 27.05 -5.12 -1.39
CA PRO A 285 27.93 -5.16 -2.56
C PRO A 285 27.26 -5.72 -3.82
N MET A 286 26.46 -6.78 -3.71
CA MET A 286 25.74 -7.37 -4.84
C MET A 286 24.72 -6.40 -5.44
N MET A 287 23.89 -5.79 -4.60
CA MET A 287 22.88 -4.82 -5.05
C MET A 287 23.54 -3.56 -5.60
N LYS A 288 24.58 -3.04 -4.95
CA LYS A 288 25.28 -1.85 -5.48
C LYS A 288 25.88 -2.07 -6.87
N LYS A 289 26.31 -3.30 -7.16
CA LYS A 289 26.89 -3.67 -8.46
C LYS A 289 25.83 -3.85 -9.54
N ASN A 290 24.75 -4.56 -9.22
CA ASN A 290 23.77 -4.99 -10.22
C ASN A 290 22.57 -4.03 -10.33
N HIS A 291 22.15 -3.45 -9.20
CA HIS A 291 20.92 -2.66 -9.02
C HIS A 291 21.22 -1.39 -8.17
N PRO A 292 22.05 -0.46 -8.67
CA PRO A 292 22.69 0.59 -7.85
C PRO A 292 21.74 1.61 -7.21
N ASP A 293 20.49 1.67 -7.67
CA ASP A 293 19.44 2.59 -7.20
C ASP A 293 18.45 1.93 -6.22
N LEU A 294 18.48 0.59 -6.11
CA LEU A 294 17.64 -0.19 -5.20
C LEU A 294 17.93 0.20 -3.75
N LYS A 295 16.87 0.43 -2.97
CA LYS A 295 16.98 0.71 -1.54
C LYS A 295 16.98 -0.59 -0.73
N ILE A 296 17.81 -0.65 0.32
CA ILE A 296 17.79 -1.76 1.28
C ILE A 296 17.12 -1.27 2.56
N ILE A 297 16.10 -2.02 2.99
CA ILE A 297 15.35 -1.82 4.22
C ILE A 297 15.79 -2.90 5.21
N MET A 298 16.36 -2.50 6.35
CA MET A 298 16.75 -3.43 7.41
C MET A 298 15.55 -3.87 8.26
N MET A 299 15.74 -4.93 9.05
CA MET A 299 14.80 -5.48 10.03
C MET A 299 13.55 -6.14 9.41
N ASP A 300 12.49 -5.38 9.08
CA ASP A 300 11.21 -5.92 8.58
C ASP A 300 10.54 -6.88 9.59
N ASP A 301 10.43 -6.41 10.85
CA ASP A 301 9.89 -7.17 11.99
C ASP A 301 9.15 -6.22 12.97
N GLN A 302 8.70 -6.73 14.12
CA GLN A 302 7.88 -5.99 15.09
C GLN A 302 8.53 -4.71 15.62
N LYS A 303 7.76 -3.61 15.72
CA LYS A 303 8.23 -2.27 16.18
C LYS A 303 9.02 -2.30 17.50
N ASP A 304 8.65 -3.17 18.45
CA ASP A 304 9.30 -3.31 19.76
C ASP A 304 10.79 -3.71 19.69
N LEU A 305 11.25 -4.21 18.54
CA LEU A 305 12.64 -4.61 18.31
C LEU A 305 13.49 -3.50 17.70
N LEU A 306 12.88 -2.40 17.23
CA LEU A 306 13.55 -1.42 16.36
C LEU A 306 14.81 -0.82 16.98
N LEU A 307 14.77 -0.47 18.27
CA LEU A 307 15.91 0.13 18.97
C LEU A 307 17.02 -0.88 19.28
N ASP A 308 16.68 -2.16 19.40
CA ASP A 308 17.65 -3.23 19.64
C ASP A 308 18.31 -3.73 18.33
N TRP A 309 17.76 -3.36 17.16
CA TRP A 309 18.17 -3.86 15.85
C TRP A 309 19.16 -2.95 15.11
N ASP A 310 19.85 -2.05 15.79
CA ASP A 310 20.67 -0.98 15.18
C ASP A 310 22.08 -1.41 14.71
N ALA A 311 22.46 -2.69 14.89
CA ALA A 311 23.81 -3.17 14.57
C ALA A 311 24.21 -2.96 13.10
N THR A 312 23.26 -2.93 12.18
CA THR A 312 23.45 -2.64 10.75
C THR A 312 23.86 -1.18 10.49
N LEU A 313 23.46 -0.25 11.37
CA LEU A 313 23.71 1.18 11.29
C LEU A 313 24.97 1.59 12.07
N LEU A 314 25.35 0.83 13.09
CA LEU A 314 26.57 1.06 13.88
C LEU A 314 27.88 0.67 13.15
N ASP A 315 27.81 -0.16 12.10
CA ASP A 315 28.97 -0.55 11.28
C ASP A 315 28.91 0.17 9.93
N GLU A 316 29.85 1.10 9.70
CA GLU A 316 29.89 1.95 8.49
C GLU A 316 29.89 1.15 7.18
N ASP A 317 30.51 -0.04 7.17
CA ASP A 317 30.57 -0.87 5.96
C ASP A 317 29.21 -1.48 5.62
N SER A 318 28.32 -1.65 6.62
CA SER A 318 26.92 -2.04 6.44
C SER A 318 26.03 -0.83 6.20
N ALA A 319 26.16 0.20 7.05
CA ALA A 319 25.30 1.38 7.09
C ALA A 319 25.25 2.12 5.75
N GLN A 320 26.35 2.14 4.99
CA GLN A 320 26.41 2.75 3.66
C GLN A 320 25.42 2.18 2.64
N TYR A 321 24.87 0.99 2.88
CA TYR A 321 23.91 0.31 2.02
C TYR A 321 22.46 0.43 2.52
N VAL A 322 22.25 0.73 3.80
CA VAL A 322 20.92 0.80 4.42
C VAL A 322 20.28 2.15 4.09
N SER A 323 19.03 2.12 3.65
CA SER A 323 18.24 3.32 3.33
C SER A 323 17.07 3.53 4.28
N GLY A 324 16.51 2.45 4.83
CA GLY A 324 15.36 2.51 5.74
C GLY A 324 15.31 1.34 6.70
N ALA A 325 14.40 1.41 7.67
CA ALA A 325 14.03 0.33 8.59
C ALA A 325 12.55 -0.03 8.41
N GLY A 326 12.28 -1.33 8.26
CA GLY A 326 10.93 -1.88 8.10
C GLY A 326 10.39 -2.32 9.45
N VAL A 327 9.14 -1.98 9.75
CA VAL A 327 8.47 -2.35 11.00
C VAL A 327 7.09 -2.96 10.78
N HIS A 328 6.72 -3.93 11.63
CA HIS A 328 5.43 -4.62 11.67
C HIS A 328 4.69 -4.28 12.98
N TRP A 329 3.35 -4.38 13.00
CA TRP A 329 2.56 -3.99 14.19
C TRP A 329 2.25 -5.13 15.17
N TYR A 330 2.20 -6.41 14.79
CA TYR A 330 1.42 -7.47 15.46
C TYR A 330 1.55 -7.67 17.00
N LYS A 331 2.60 -7.15 17.65
CA LYS A 331 2.71 -7.13 19.13
C LYS A 331 2.09 -5.89 19.80
N ASP A 332 1.77 -4.87 19.02
CA ASP A 332 1.14 -3.64 19.46
C ASP A 332 -0.28 -3.94 19.92
N LEU A 333 -0.62 -3.45 21.11
CA LEU A 333 -1.94 -3.57 21.74
C LEU A 333 -2.48 -2.19 22.10
N ASP A 334 -2.13 -1.18 21.32
CA ASP A 334 -2.43 0.23 21.61
C ASP A 334 -3.93 0.54 21.57
N PHE A 335 -4.67 -0.27 20.81
CA PHE A 335 -6.13 -0.32 20.82
C PHE A 335 -6.75 -0.85 22.13
N LEU A 336 -5.97 -1.51 23.00
CA LEU A 336 -6.36 -1.89 24.37
C LEU A 336 -5.79 -0.92 25.41
N ILE A 337 -4.54 -0.50 25.23
CA ILE A 337 -3.79 0.34 26.16
C ILE A 337 -3.01 1.36 25.33
N ASP A 338 -3.40 2.63 25.33
CA ASP A 338 -2.86 3.65 24.39
C ASP A 338 -1.32 3.76 24.34
N THR A 339 -0.61 3.34 25.40
CA THR A 339 0.87 3.33 25.47
C THR A 339 1.53 2.10 24.87
N ALA A 340 0.77 1.12 24.37
CA ALA A 340 1.25 -0.19 23.92
C ALA A 340 1.42 -0.28 22.40
N GLY A 341 1.68 0.83 21.73
CA GLY A 341 1.92 0.90 20.27
C GLY A 341 3.37 1.11 19.87
N ASN A 342 4.29 1.20 20.84
CA ASN A 342 5.72 1.39 20.63
C ASN A 342 6.09 2.59 19.73
N PHE A 343 5.20 3.58 19.59
CA PHE A 343 5.44 4.76 18.74
C PHE A 343 6.63 5.62 19.22
N ASP A 344 6.88 5.66 20.54
CA ASP A 344 8.05 6.34 21.14
C ASP A 344 9.39 5.75 20.65
N ASP A 345 9.40 4.46 20.29
CA ASP A 345 10.59 3.80 19.76
C ASP A 345 10.89 4.27 18.34
N LEU A 346 9.87 4.54 17.52
CA LEU A 346 10.03 5.14 16.20
C LEU A 346 10.64 6.54 16.29
N GLU A 347 10.15 7.36 17.23
CA GLU A 347 10.71 8.70 17.45
C GLU A 347 12.16 8.63 17.97
N THR A 348 12.45 7.71 18.89
CA THR A 348 13.80 7.51 19.44
C THR A 348 14.77 7.02 18.37
N PHE A 349 14.32 6.12 17.49
CA PHE A 349 15.08 5.64 16.35
C PHE A 349 15.39 6.79 15.39
N HIS A 350 14.37 7.57 14.98
CA HIS A 350 14.58 8.70 14.07
C HIS A 350 15.53 9.75 14.64
N LYS A 351 15.46 10.04 15.95
CA LYS A 351 16.42 10.94 16.63
C LYS A 351 17.86 10.44 16.55
N SER A 352 18.06 9.13 16.56
CA SER A 352 19.38 8.48 16.50
C SER A 352 19.89 8.35 15.06
N TYR A 353 18.99 8.12 14.10
CA TYR A 353 19.29 7.82 12.70
C TYR A 353 18.38 8.62 11.74
N PRO A 354 18.51 9.97 11.70
CA PRO A 354 17.56 10.84 11.00
C PRO A 354 17.54 10.67 9.47
N ASP A 355 18.61 10.13 8.89
CA ASP A 355 18.74 9.89 7.45
C ASP A 355 18.17 8.53 7.01
N VAL A 356 17.72 7.70 7.95
CA VAL A 356 17.12 6.38 7.70
C VAL A 356 15.61 6.50 7.81
N PHE A 357 14.89 6.25 6.71
CA PHE A 357 13.42 6.31 6.75
C PHE A 357 12.84 5.12 7.53
N ILE A 358 11.70 5.32 8.18
CA ILE A 358 10.92 4.25 8.80
C ILE A 358 9.74 3.95 7.89
N LEU A 359 9.50 2.68 7.59
CA LEU A 359 8.34 2.24 6.80
C LEU A 359 7.61 1.13 7.55
N ALA A 360 6.31 1.28 7.78
CA ALA A 360 5.49 0.16 8.23
C ALA A 360 5.25 -0.75 7.01
N THR A 361 5.97 -1.87 6.99
CA THR A 361 6.09 -2.75 5.82
C THR A 361 5.03 -3.85 5.81
N GLU A 362 4.40 -4.13 6.94
CA GLU A 362 3.35 -5.13 7.04
C GLU A 362 2.45 -4.90 8.26
N ALA A 363 1.17 -5.18 8.06
CA ALA A 363 0.11 -4.91 9.00
C ALA A 363 -1.17 -5.67 8.62
N CYS A 364 -1.79 -6.41 9.55
CA CYS A 364 -3.10 -7.01 9.29
C CYS A 364 -3.92 -7.23 10.55
N GLU A 365 -5.24 -7.16 10.42
CA GLU A 365 -6.18 -7.58 11.45
C GLU A 365 -6.59 -9.05 11.31
N GLY A 366 -7.14 -9.62 12.38
CA GLY A 366 -7.60 -11.01 12.35
C GLY A 366 -6.52 -12.06 12.60
N TYR A 367 -5.32 -11.65 13.02
CA TYR A 367 -4.24 -12.52 13.47
C TYR A 367 -4.40 -13.01 14.92
N LEU A 368 -5.23 -12.32 15.72
CA LEU A 368 -5.47 -12.67 17.13
C LEU A 368 -6.30 -13.95 17.25
N LEU A 369 -6.11 -14.70 18.35
CA LEU A 369 -6.92 -15.89 18.62
C LEU A 369 -8.40 -15.54 18.76
N ASP A 370 -9.28 -16.44 18.32
CA ASP A 370 -10.73 -16.21 18.43
C ASP A 370 -11.17 -16.00 19.89
N GLY A 371 -12.03 -15.00 20.09
CA GLY A 371 -12.42 -14.52 21.43
C GLY A 371 -11.48 -13.50 22.07
N ILE A 372 -10.32 -13.20 21.47
CA ILE A 372 -9.45 -12.09 21.87
C ILE A 372 -9.72 -10.89 20.96
N VAL A 373 -10.25 -9.81 21.53
CA VAL A 373 -10.50 -8.53 20.83
C VAL A 373 -11.43 -8.73 19.62
N THR A 374 -10.92 -8.64 18.38
CA THR A 374 -11.65 -8.85 17.13
C THR A 374 -11.57 -10.30 16.65
N GLY A 375 -10.71 -11.13 17.24
CA GLY A 375 -10.56 -12.57 16.98
C GLY A 375 -9.95 -12.91 15.63
N ALA A 376 -9.86 -14.21 15.33
CA ALA A 376 -9.20 -14.72 14.13
C ALA A 376 -10.06 -14.56 12.86
N GLY A 377 -9.38 -14.38 11.72
CA GLY A 377 -9.97 -14.38 10.38
C GLY A 377 -11.00 -13.26 10.11
N PRO A 378 -11.70 -13.29 8.98
CA PRO A 378 -12.64 -12.25 8.59
C PRO A 378 -13.87 -12.15 9.50
N LYS A 379 -14.38 -10.93 9.69
CA LYS A 379 -15.58 -10.64 10.49
C LYS A 379 -16.67 -9.93 9.67
N LEU A 380 -16.82 -10.35 8.42
CA LEU A 380 -17.71 -9.77 7.40
C LEU A 380 -19.15 -9.50 7.88
N GLN A 381 -19.75 -10.42 8.66
CA GLN A 381 -21.13 -10.31 9.17
C GLN A 381 -21.22 -9.74 10.60
N ASN A 382 -20.11 -9.22 11.16
CA ASN A 382 -20.10 -8.60 12.49
C ASN A 382 -19.71 -7.11 12.38
N PRO A 383 -20.69 -6.20 12.27
CA PRO A 383 -20.43 -4.77 12.04
C PRO A 383 -19.63 -4.11 13.17
N THR A 384 -19.71 -4.65 14.39
CA THR A 384 -18.94 -4.12 15.52
C THR A 384 -17.46 -4.44 15.40
N TYR A 385 -17.11 -5.68 15.06
CA TYR A 385 -15.70 -6.04 14.84
C TYR A 385 -15.15 -5.46 13.55
N ALA A 386 -15.93 -5.44 12.47
CA ALA A 386 -15.54 -4.79 11.22
C ALA A 386 -15.19 -3.31 11.43
N TRP A 387 -16.01 -2.58 12.21
CA TRP A 387 -15.70 -1.19 12.57
C TRP A 387 -14.49 -1.06 13.50
N GLN A 388 -14.39 -1.92 14.52
CA GLN A 388 -13.26 -1.91 15.45
C GLN A 388 -11.93 -2.08 14.71
N ARG A 389 -11.86 -2.98 13.73
CA ARG A 389 -10.67 -3.16 12.88
C ARG A 389 -10.28 -1.91 12.11
N ALA A 390 -11.25 -1.17 11.56
CA ALA A 390 -10.97 0.11 10.92
C ALA A 390 -10.42 1.17 11.89
N GLN A 391 -10.90 1.19 13.13
CA GLN A 391 -10.36 2.09 14.16
C GLN A 391 -8.94 1.71 14.56
N ILE A 392 -8.61 0.41 14.61
CA ILE A 392 -7.26 -0.07 14.89
C ILE A 392 -6.31 0.37 13.77
N TYR A 393 -6.68 0.15 12.49
CA TYR A 393 -5.91 0.65 11.34
C TYR A 393 -5.67 2.16 11.44
N ALA A 394 -6.74 2.95 11.63
CA ALA A 394 -6.61 4.41 11.66
C ALA A 394 -5.74 4.90 12.83
N ARG A 395 -5.84 4.25 13.99
CA ARG A 395 -5.04 4.56 15.17
C ARG A 395 -3.56 4.26 14.91
N ASP A 396 -3.24 3.08 14.39
CA ASP A 396 -1.87 2.67 14.11
C ASP A 396 -1.22 3.56 13.05
N ILE A 397 -1.92 3.81 11.92
CA ILE A 397 -1.42 4.68 10.86
C ILE A 397 -1.16 6.10 11.38
N ILE A 398 -2.07 6.68 12.17
CA ILE A 398 -1.86 8.01 12.76
C ILE A 398 -0.69 7.99 13.75
N GLY A 399 -0.57 6.95 14.57
CA GLY A 399 0.53 6.75 15.50
C GLY A 399 1.88 6.71 14.79
N ASP A 400 2.02 5.82 13.82
CA ASP A 400 3.23 5.67 13.00
C ASP A 400 3.60 6.98 12.29
N LEU A 401 2.64 7.60 11.61
CA LEU A 401 2.87 8.86 10.88
C LEU A 401 3.21 10.02 11.82
N SER A 402 2.64 10.06 13.03
CA SER A 402 2.99 11.08 14.03
C SER A 402 4.38 10.89 14.64
N HIS A 403 5.00 9.71 14.44
CA HIS A 403 6.32 9.33 14.95
C HIS A 403 7.29 8.90 13.83
N TYR A 404 7.32 9.69 12.74
CA TYR A 404 8.33 9.62 11.68
C TYR A 404 8.25 8.43 10.70
N ALA A 405 7.24 7.56 10.79
CA ALA A 405 6.97 6.63 9.71
C ALA A 405 6.62 7.39 8.42
N SER A 406 7.18 6.94 7.31
CA SER A 406 7.06 7.57 5.99
C SER A 406 6.00 6.90 5.12
N GLY A 407 5.32 5.88 5.61
CA GLY A 407 4.32 5.15 4.84
C GLY A 407 3.82 3.93 5.60
N TRP A 408 2.82 3.27 5.04
CA TRP A 408 2.17 2.14 5.70
C TRP A 408 1.60 1.14 4.69
N THR A 409 1.88 -0.14 4.91
CA THR A 409 1.56 -1.21 3.96
C THR A 409 0.69 -2.26 4.63
N ASP A 410 -0.55 -2.39 4.15
CA ASP A 410 -1.44 -3.47 4.51
C ASP A 410 -0.87 -4.83 4.08
N TRP A 411 -1.38 -5.91 4.67
CA TRP A 411 -0.97 -7.24 4.29
C TRP A 411 -1.60 -7.70 2.99
N ASN A 412 -2.47 -8.70 3.01
CA ASN A 412 -3.10 -9.19 1.79
C ASN A 412 -4.07 -8.14 1.23
N LEU A 413 -3.79 -7.63 0.02
CA LEU A 413 -4.69 -6.71 -0.68
C LEU A 413 -6.12 -7.25 -0.75
N VAL A 414 -6.26 -8.56 -0.98
CA VAL A 414 -7.56 -9.24 -0.98
C VAL A 414 -7.43 -10.65 -0.38
N LEU A 415 -8.48 -11.11 0.29
CA LEU A 415 -8.64 -12.52 0.71
C LEU A 415 -10.03 -13.03 0.34
N ASN A 416 -10.28 -14.33 0.43
CA ASN A 416 -11.65 -14.85 0.35
C ASN A 416 -12.39 -14.61 1.68
N THR A 417 -13.70 -14.91 1.73
CA THR A 417 -14.52 -14.71 2.93
C THR A 417 -14.15 -15.59 4.14
N THR A 418 -13.18 -16.50 3.97
CA THR A 418 -12.61 -17.33 5.05
C THR A 418 -11.23 -16.85 5.52
N GLY A 419 -10.60 -15.88 4.85
CA GLY A 419 -9.31 -15.32 5.24
C GLY A 419 -8.10 -15.99 4.60
N GLY A 420 -8.28 -16.66 3.46
CA GLY A 420 -7.22 -17.35 2.73
C GLY A 420 -7.23 -17.06 1.22
N PRO A 421 -6.60 -17.93 0.39
CA PRO A 421 -6.02 -19.22 0.78
C PRO A 421 -4.69 -19.09 1.53
N THR A 422 -4.38 -20.10 2.34
CA THR A 422 -3.11 -20.26 3.05
C THR A 422 -2.85 -21.77 3.18
N TRP A 423 -1.60 -22.21 3.05
CA TRP A 423 -1.24 -23.62 3.18
C TRP A 423 -1.19 -24.10 4.64
N ILE A 424 -1.28 -23.19 5.62
CA ILE A 424 -1.16 -23.50 7.06
C ILE A 424 -2.40 -23.17 7.88
N ASP A 425 -3.48 -22.70 7.23
CA ASP A 425 -4.68 -22.18 7.88
C ASP A 425 -4.38 -20.99 8.85
N ASN A 426 -3.42 -20.12 8.51
CA ASN A 426 -3.15 -18.86 9.24
C ASN A 426 -4.12 -17.76 8.80
N LEU A 427 -5.41 -17.97 9.04
CA LEU A 427 -6.46 -17.11 8.50
C LEU A 427 -6.44 -15.73 9.18
N VAL A 428 -6.35 -14.68 8.37
CA VAL A 428 -6.42 -13.27 8.80
C VAL A 428 -7.53 -12.54 8.03
N ASP A 429 -7.71 -11.25 8.30
CA ASP A 429 -8.65 -10.41 7.57
C ASP A 429 -7.97 -9.58 6.48
N SER A 430 -8.75 -8.98 5.58
CA SER A 430 -8.25 -8.08 4.53
C SER A 430 -9.25 -6.94 4.28
N PRO A 431 -8.81 -5.73 3.89
CA PRO A 431 -9.72 -4.63 3.58
C PRO A 431 -10.75 -4.95 2.48
N ILE A 432 -10.45 -5.88 1.57
CA ILE A 432 -11.40 -6.41 0.60
C ILE A 432 -11.48 -7.95 0.71
N LEU A 433 -12.71 -8.47 0.78
CA LEU A 433 -12.99 -9.90 0.72
C LEU A 433 -13.67 -10.28 -0.59
N ILE A 434 -13.29 -11.42 -1.18
CA ILE A 434 -13.82 -11.93 -2.44
C ILE A 434 -14.86 -13.01 -2.20
N ASP A 435 -15.95 -12.99 -2.98
CA ASP A 435 -16.83 -14.14 -3.11
C ASP A 435 -16.13 -15.30 -3.84
N GLU A 436 -15.58 -16.24 -3.08
CA GLU A 436 -14.90 -17.41 -3.62
C GLU A 436 -15.83 -18.51 -4.15
N GLU A 437 -17.13 -18.46 -3.88
CA GLU A 437 -18.09 -19.47 -4.34
C GLU A 437 -18.62 -19.16 -5.75
N GLY A 438 -18.99 -17.89 -5.98
CA GLY A 438 -19.63 -17.44 -7.21
C GLY A 438 -18.81 -16.47 -8.04
N GLY A 439 -17.85 -15.74 -7.45
CA GLY A 439 -17.09 -14.69 -8.13
C GLY A 439 -17.90 -13.45 -8.52
N ALA A 440 -19.16 -13.37 -8.08
CA ALA A 440 -20.12 -12.34 -8.50
C ALA A 440 -20.13 -11.10 -7.59
N GLU A 441 -19.45 -11.17 -6.44
CA GLU A 441 -19.36 -10.08 -5.47
C GLU A 441 -17.95 -9.95 -4.86
N PHE A 442 -17.60 -8.75 -4.45
CA PHE A 442 -16.56 -8.53 -3.45
C PHE A 442 -17.03 -7.49 -2.42
N TYR A 443 -16.36 -7.47 -1.28
CA TYR A 443 -16.82 -6.80 -0.08
C TYR A 443 -15.74 -5.84 0.43
N LYS A 444 -15.95 -4.53 0.28
CA LYS A 444 -15.08 -3.51 0.86
C LYS A 444 -15.43 -3.32 2.33
N GLN A 445 -14.52 -3.72 3.21
CA GLN A 445 -14.70 -3.63 4.65
C GLN A 445 -14.42 -2.20 5.15
N PRO A 446 -14.84 -1.83 6.37
CA PRO A 446 -14.47 -0.55 6.98
C PRO A 446 -12.97 -0.22 6.92
N MET A 447 -12.08 -1.24 7.00
CA MET A 447 -10.62 -1.07 6.87
C MET A 447 -10.22 -0.46 5.53
N PHE A 448 -10.92 -0.76 4.42
CA PHE A 448 -10.66 -0.17 3.10
C PHE A 448 -10.84 1.34 3.14
N TYR A 449 -11.91 1.81 3.78
CA TYR A 449 -12.18 3.24 3.91
C TYR A 449 -11.23 3.92 4.89
N ALA A 450 -10.84 3.23 5.97
CA ALA A 450 -9.80 3.71 6.88
C ALA A 450 -8.49 3.96 6.15
N MET A 451 -8.03 3.00 5.33
CA MET A 451 -6.87 3.18 4.45
C MET A 451 -7.03 4.34 3.47
N GLY A 452 -8.24 4.52 2.93
CA GLY A 452 -8.57 5.60 2.01
C GLY A 452 -8.42 7.01 2.58
N HIS A 453 -8.61 7.19 3.90
CA HIS A 453 -8.40 8.48 4.56
C HIS A 453 -6.94 8.96 4.51
N PHE A 454 -5.99 8.06 4.27
CA PHE A 454 -4.56 8.35 4.14
C PHE A 454 -4.12 8.28 2.69
N SER A 455 -4.21 7.10 2.07
CA SER A 455 -3.73 6.83 0.71
C SER A 455 -4.25 7.80 -0.35
N LYS A 456 -5.55 8.13 -0.31
CA LYS A 456 -6.16 9.02 -1.31
C LYS A 456 -5.67 10.46 -1.17
N PHE A 457 -5.49 10.93 0.05
CA PHE A 457 -5.27 12.35 0.36
C PHE A 457 -3.81 12.71 0.65
N LEU A 458 -2.95 11.72 0.87
CA LEU A 458 -1.53 11.88 1.11
C LEU A 458 -0.75 11.23 -0.04
N PRO A 459 -0.67 11.87 -1.23
CA PRO A 459 0.19 11.37 -2.30
C PRO A 459 1.67 11.34 -1.86
N PRO A 460 2.53 10.56 -2.55
CA PRO A 460 3.97 10.61 -2.34
C PRO A 460 4.49 12.05 -2.30
N ASP A 461 5.54 12.27 -1.51
CA ASP A 461 6.15 13.58 -1.22
C ASP A 461 5.27 14.54 -0.39
N SER A 462 4.11 14.11 0.11
CA SER A 462 3.40 14.86 1.16
C SER A 462 4.27 14.96 2.41
N VAL A 463 4.35 16.14 3.03
CA VAL A 463 5.23 16.40 4.17
C VAL A 463 4.40 16.57 5.44
N ARG A 464 4.72 15.83 6.50
CA ARG A 464 4.06 16.02 7.79
C ARG A 464 4.38 17.42 8.33
N VAL A 465 3.37 18.11 8.86
CA VAL A 465 3.50 19.43 9.47
C VAL A 465 3.08 19.43 10.94
N ALA A 466 3.46 20.47 11.67
CA ALA A 466 3.12 20.56 13.09
C ALA A 466 1.62 20.72 13.30
N LEU A 467 1.10 19.93 14.24
CA LEU A 467 -0.28 19.96 14.71
C LEU A 467 -0.25 20.01 16.25
N THR A 468 -0.91 21.00 16.83
CA THR A 468 -0.98 21.16 18.29
C THR A 468 -2.43 21.11 18.75
N THR A 469 -2.71 20.27 19.75
CA THR A 469 -3.98 20.27 20.48
C THR A 469 -3.89 21.25 21.66
N SER A 470 -4.85 22.17 21.78
CA SER A 470 -4.83 23.15 22.87
C SER A 470 -5.02 22.50 24.24
N SER A 471 -4.50 23.15 25.28
CA SER A 471 -4.62 22.64 26.65
C SER A 471 -6.08 22.56 27.14
N SER A 472 -6.97 23.39 26.60
CA SER A 472 -8.42 23.33 26.87
C SER A 472 -9.12 22.15 26.18
N ALA A 473 -8.60 21.71 25.03
CA ALA A 473 -9.16 20.61 24.25
C ALA A 473 -8.56 19.25 24.61
N SER A 474 -7.36 19.22 25.19
CA SER A 474 -6.57 18.00 25.42
C SER A 474 -7.34 16.89 26.17
N SER A 475 -8.15 17.25 27.17
CA SER A 475 -8.95 16.26 27.91
C SER A 475 -10.19 15.79 27.14
N THR A 476 -10.76 16.65 26.30
CA THR A 476 -11.96 16.34 25.51
C THR A 476 -11.59 15.49 24.30
N LEU A 477 -10.40 15.71 23.75
CA LEU A 477 -9.88 15.06 22.55
C LEU A 477 -8.86 13.96 22.86
N SER A 478 -8.83 13.44 24.10
CA SER A 478 -7.84 12.43 24.50
C SER A 478 -7.95 11.11 23.72
N SER A 479 -9.15 10.79 23.23
CA SER A 479 -9.42 9.61 22.39
C SER A 479 -9.50 9.96 20.89
N VAL A 480 -9.05 11.17 20.52
CA VAL A 480 -9.02 11.62 19.12
C VAL A 480 -7.58 11.60 18.62
N ASP A 481 -7.30 10.67 17.72
CA ASP A 481 -6.01 10.58 17.06
C ASP A 481 -5.97 11.58 15.90
N SER A 482 -4.85 12.27 15.71
CA SER A 482 -4.77 13.32 14.69
C SER A 482 -3.37 13.48 14.09
N VAL A 483 -3.32 13.83 12.79
CA VAL A 483 -2.07 14.15 12.08
C VAL A 483 -2.37 15.11 10.92
N ALA A 484 -1.42 16.00 10.61
CA ALA A 484 -1.55 16.99 9.54
C ALA A 484 -0.38 16.96 8.55
N PHE A 485 -0.68 17.26 7.29
CA PHE A 485 0.27 17.23 6.17
C PHE A 485 0.08 18.41 5.23
N LEU A 486 1.15 18.74 4.50
CA LEU A 486 1.15 19.60 3.32
C LEU A 486 1.47 18.73 2.10
N THR A 487 0.59 18.69 1.11
CA THR A 487 0.78 17.92 -0.12
C THR A 487 1.68 18.65 -1.12
N PRO A 488 2.24 17.96 -2.13
CA PRO A 488 2.98 18.60 -3.23
C PRO A 488 2.16 19.62 -4.03
N ASP A 489 0.84 19.44 -4.04
CA ASP A 489 -0.13 20.37 -4.66
C ASP A 489 -0.54 21.52 -3.72
N ASN A 490 0.25 21.78 -2.67
CA ASN A 490 0.03 22.82 -1.65
C ASN A 490 -1.34 22.73 -0.96
N GLN A 491 -1.90 21.54 -0.78
CA GLN A 491 -3.11 21.34 0.03
C GLN A 491 -2.72 21.00 1.46
N VAL A 492 -3.46 21.54 2.43
CA VAL A 492 -3.33 21.12 3.83
C VAL A 492 -4.33 20.01 4.10
N VAL A 493 -3.83 18.87 4.59
CA VAL A 493 -4.63 17.69 4.90
C VAL A 493 -4.55 17.40 6.39
N LEU A 494 -5.69 17.40 7.07
CA LEU A 494 -5.82 17.01 8.47
C LEU A 494 -6.65 15.73 8.55
N ILE A 495 -6.11 14.69 9.18
CA ILE A 495 -6.81 13.43 9.41
C ILE A 495 -7.07 13.29 10.91
N LEU A 496 -8.31 12.95 11.26
CA LEU A 496 -8.81 12.80 12.62
C LEU A 496 -9.53 11.47 12.78
N SER A 497 -9.25 10.72 13.83
CA SER A 497 -9.97 9.49 14.19
C SER A 497 -10.58 9.65 15.58
N ASN A 498 -11.91 9.74 15.66
CA ASN A 498 -12.63 9.77 16.92
C ASN A 498 -12.99 8.36 17.37
N ARG A 499 -12.34 7.89 18.43
CA ARG A 499 -12.61 6.59 19.03
C ARG A 499 -13.75 6.63 20.06
N ASP A 500 -14.24 7.81 20.43
CA ASP A 500 -15.32 7.93 21.40
C ASP A 500 -16.69 7.58 20.81
N SER A 501 -17.57 7.08 21.68
CA SER A 501 -19.00 6.92 21.36
C SER A 501 -19.78 8.25 21.40
N ALA A 502 -19.11 9.36 21.71
CA ALA A 502 -19.65 10.71 21.68
C ALA A 502 -19.07 11.51 20.50
N ALA A 503 -19.88 12.42 19.96
CA ALA A 503 -19.40 13.39 18.99
C ALA A 503 -18.75 14.59 19.70
N HIS A 504 -17.74 15.18 19.06
CA HIS A 504 -17.02 16.34 19.57
C HIS A 504 -17.17 17.51 18.59
N ASN A 505 -17.54 18.68 19.09
CA ASN A 505 -17.44 19.90 18.30
C ASN A 505 -16.04 20.45 18.48
N ILE A 506 -15.32 20.63 17.37
CA ILE A 506 -13.94 21.10 17.38
C ILE A 506 -13.81 22.38 16.57
N THR A 507 -12.86 23.21 16.99
CA THR A 507 -12.38 24.38 16.27
C THR A 507 -11.00 24.10 15.69
N LEU A 508 -10.83 24.39 14.41
CA LEU A 508 -9.58 24.24 13.67
C LEU A 508 -9.03 25.63 13.31
N SER A 509 -7.72 25.81 13.43
CA SER A 509 -7.01 27.01 12.96
C SER A 509 -5.79 26.62 12.11
N LEU A 510 -5.68 27.19 10.91
CA LEU A 510 -4.48 27.18 10.09
C LEU A 510 -3.76 28.51 10.29
N SER A 511 -2.83 28.56 11.26
CA SER A 511 -2.23 29.82 11.71
C SER A 511 -1.45 30.54 10.61
N SER A 512 -0.81 29.80 9.69
CA SER A 512 -0.07 30.39 8.56
C SER A 512 -0.96 31.15 7.58
N GLN A 513 -2.26 30.81 7.51
CA GLN A 513 -3.20 31.38 6.54
C GLN A 513 -4.28 32.26 7.17
N GLN A 514 -4.35 32.32 8.51
CA GLN A 514 -5.41 33.00 9.23
C GLN A 514 -6.79 32.48 8.81
N LEU A 515 -6.91 31.16 8.66
CA LEU A 515 -8.16 30.48 8.38
C LEU A 515 -8.59 29.66 9.59
N SER A 516 -9.87 29.73 9.93
CA SER A 516 -10.44 28.94 11.01
C SER A 516 -11.82 28.42 10.64
N THR A 517 -12.17 27.25 11.17
CA THR A 517 -13.52 26.69 11.01
C THR A 517 -13.91 25.88 12.23
N SER A 518 -15.20 25.56 12.35
CA SER A 518 -15.73 24.65 13.34
C SER A 518 -16.43 23.50 12.64
N LEU A 519 -16.23 22.28 13.14
CA LEU A 519 -16.96 21.12 12.65
C LEU A 519 -17.30 20.17 13.79
N THR A 520 -18.29 19.32 13.55
CA THR A 520 -18.58 18.18 14.41
C THR A 520 -17.78 16.99 13.91
N LEU A 521 -17.01 16.38 14.81
CA LEU A 521 -16.39 15.07 14.64
C LEU A 521 -17.34 14.03 15.24
N GLU A 522 -18.07 13.28 14.40
CA GLU A 522 -19.10 12.36 14.89
C GLU A 522 -18.48 11.23 15.73
N ALA A 523 -19.31 10.60 16.57
CA ALA A 523 -18.92 9.43 17.34
C ALA A 523 -18.43 8.32 16.42
N LEU A 524 -17.36 7.63 16.82
CA LEU A 524 -16.83 6.46 16.10
C LEU A 524 -16.68 6.77 14.60
N SER A 525 -15.82 7.74 14.29
CA SER A 525 -15.62 8.24 12.93
C SER A 525 -14.16 8.53 12.62
N ILE A 526 -13.83 8.52 11.33
CA ILE A 526 -12.59 9.00 10.76
C ILE A 526 -12.96 10.14 9.80
N LYS A 527 -12.25 11.26 9.88
CA LYS A 527 -12.43 12.40 8.99
C LYS A 527 -11.11 12.82 8.37
N THR A 528 -11.15 13.13 7.08
CA THR A 528 -10.09 13.85 6.39
C THR A 528 -10.62 15.22 5.97
N ILE A 529 -9.96 16.27 6.42
CA ILE A 529 -10.24 17.65 6.07
C ILE A 529 -9.15 18.11 5.12
N VAL A 530 -9.54 18.58 3.94
CA VAL A 530 -8.63 19.10 2.92
C VAL A 530 -8.92 20.57 2.71
N VAL A 531 -7.91 21.41 2.91
CA VAL A 531 -7.97 22.84 2.58
C VAL A 531 -7.22 23.04 1.26
N GLY A 532 -7.85 23.75 0.32
CA GLY A 532 -7.37 23.92 -1.06
C GLY A 532 -6.03 24.68 -1.20
N GLU A 533 -5.63 24.89 -2.46
CA GLU A 533 -4.32 25.43 -2.83
C GLU A 533 -4.04 26.79 -2.16
N ILE A 534 -2.88 26.86 -1.51
CA ILE A 534 -2.40 28.07 -0.83
C ILE A 534 -1.91 29.05 -1.90
N GLU A 535 -2.72 30.07 -2.26
CA GLU A 535 -2.18 31.24 -2.94
C GLU A 535 -1.22 31.96 -2.00
N GLY A 536 0.08 31.71 -2.16
CA GLY A 536 1.12 32.43 -1.45
C GLY A 536 0.93 33.92 -1.65
N ASN A 537 0.90 34.67 -0.55
CA ASN A 537 0.78 36.12 -0.53
C ASN A 537 2.10 36.78 -1.02
N ASN A 538 2.52 36.46 -2.25
CA ASN A 538 3.51 37.20 -3.00
C ASN A 538 2.77 38.24 -3.82
N SER A 539 2.62 39.42 -3.22
CA SER A 539 2.34 40.65 -3.94
C SER A 539 3.49 40.97 -4.91
N SER A 540 3.51 40.31 -6.05
CA SER A 540 4.17 40.83 -7.24
C SER A 540 3.16 40.78 -8.39
N SER A 541 2.59 41.96 -8.66
CA SER A 541 1.83 42.23 -9.86
C SER A 541 2.61 41.79 -11.09
N SER A 542 2.13 40.78 -11.82
CA SER A 542 2.50 40.62 -13.22
C SER A 542 1.23 40.53 -14.06
N SER A 543 1.14 41.51 -14.94
CA SER A 543 0.08 41.73 -15.91
C SER A 543 -0.07 40.55 -16.86
N SER A 544 -1.33 40.30 -17.22
CA SER A 544 -1.76 39.49 -18.35
C SER A 544 -0.96 39.76 -19.63
N SER A 545 -0.42 38.69 -20.21
CA SER A 545 -0.19 38.61 -21.65
C SER A 545 -0.45 37.19 -22.13
N ALA A 546 -1.56 37.04 -22.84
CA ALA A 546 -1.85 35.87 -23.65
C ALA A 546 -0.70 35.62 -24.64
N SER A 547 -0.15 34.41 -24.66
CA SER A 547 0.75 33.96 -25.72
C SER A 547 0.06 32.91 -26.56
N SER A 548 -0.07 33.25 -27.83
CA SER A 548 -0.59 32.46 -28.93
C SER A 548 0.31 31.26 -29.22
N ALA A 549 -0.33 30.12 -29.50
CA ALA A 549 0.29 28.94 -30.09
C ALA A 549 1.15 29.31 -31.31
N THR A 550 2.38 28.80 -31.34
CA THR A 550 3.22 28.82 -32.55
C THR A 550 3.79 27.44 -32.80
N GLU A 551 3.64 27.00 -34.05
CA GLU A 551 3.99 25.74 -34.70
C GLU A 551 5.28 25.03 -34.25
N MET A 552 5.20 23.70 -34.13
CA MET A 552 6.35 22.79 -34.18
C MET A 552 6.85 22.59 -35.62
N PRO A 553 8.16 22.52 -35.89
CA PRO A 553 8.68 22.27 -37.21
C PRO A 553 8.69 20.78 -37.55
N ILE A 554 8.26 20.50 -38.77
CA ILE A 554 8.23 19.20 -39.45
C ILE A 554 9.67 18.72 -39.73
N ILE A 555 10.02 17.52 -39.26
CA ILE A 555 11.23 16.80 -39.71
C ILE A 555 10.82 15.84 -40.83
N THR A 556 11.27 16.15 -42.04
CA THR A 556 11.10 15.35 -43.26
C THR A 556 11.94 14.07 -43.25
N THR A 557 11.29 12.98 -43.65
CA THR A 557 11.84 11.64 -43.89
C THR A 557 12.72 11.59 -45.14
N ALA A 558 13.85 10.89 -45.05
CA ALA A 558 14.69 10.53 -46.19
C ALA A 558 14.46 9.06 -46.59
N THR A 559 14.17 8.86 -47.87
CA THR A 559 13.99 7.59 -48.59
C THR A 559 15.27 6.74 -48.68
N PRO A 560 15.19 5.40 -48.65
CA PRO A 560 16.31 4.54 -49.01
C PRO A 560 16.28 4.14 -50.50
N VAL A 561 17.48 4.00 -51.06
CA VAL A 561 17.78 3.59 -52.44
C VAL A 561 17.72 2.07 -52.57
N SER A 562 17.05 1.61 -53.63
CA SER A 562 16.99 0.23 -54.08
C SER A 562 18.30 -0.27 -54.70
N SER A 563 18.68 -1.52 -54.42
CA SER A 563 19.38 -2.32 -55.43
C SER A 563 18.94 -3.78 -55.37
N THR A 564 18.70 -4.30 -56.56
CA THR A 564 18.10 -5.58 -56.95
C THR A 564 19.12 -6.71 -56.96
N GLY A 565 18.70 -7.93 -56.59
CA GLY A 565 19.43 -9.16 -56.85
C GLY A 565 18.55 -10.40 -56.64
N SER A 566 17.97 -10.91 -57.72
CA SER A 566 17.18 -12.14 -57.78
C SER A 566 18.06 -13.37 -58.04
N SER A 567 17.76 -14.51 -57.41
CA SER A 567 17.72 -15.84 -58.08
C SER A 567 17.28 -16.99 -57.16
N SER A 568 16.14 -17.59 -57.53
CA SER A 568 15.83 -19.03 -57.63
C SER A 568 16.09 -20.04 -56.49
N SER A 569 14.98 -20.49 -55.89
CA SER A 569 14.48 -21.87 -55.78
C SER A 569 15.45 -23.07 -55.79
N THR A 570 15.35 -23.91 -54.74
CA THR A 570 15.18 -25.36 -54.94
C THR A 570 14.45 -26.02 -53.74
N THR A 571 13.45 -26.82 -54.10
CA THR A 571 12.70 -27.81 -53.33
C THR A 571 13.55 -28.98 -52.85
N ALA A 572 13.26 -29.53 -51.67
CA ALA A 572 13.27 -30.97 -51.42
C ALA A 572 12.48 -31.36 -50.17
N SER A 573 11.52 -32.24 -50.39
CA SER A 573 10.70 -33.01 -49.45
C SER A 573 11.45 -34.19 -48.84
N SER A 574 11.11 -34.61 -47.62
CA SER A 574 10.96 -36.03 -47.28
C SER A 574 10.19 -36.24 -45.98
N ALA A 575 9.16 -37.08 -46.07
CA ALA A 575 8.34 -37.61 -44.99
C ALA A 575 8.98 -38.86 -44.36
N SER A 576 8.62 -39.15 -43.10
CA SER A 576 8.46 -40.51 -42.52
C SER A 576 7.82 -40.35 -41.13
N GLU A 577 6.54 -40.63 -40.98
CA GLU A 577 5.99 -41.91 -40.46
C GLU A 577 6.30 -42.17 -38.97
N THR A 578 5.24 -42.04 -38.17
CA THR A 578 5.00 -42.58 -36.82
C THR A 578 5.08 -44.13 -36.80
N PRO A 579 5.30 -44.77 -35.64
CA PRO A 579 4.15 -45.14 -34.80
C PRO A 579 4.36 -45.02 -33.28
N GLU A 580 3.25 -44.74 -32.61
CA GLU A 580 2.89 -45.07 -31.21
C GLU A 580 3.26 -46.53 -30.83
N PRO A 581 3.41 -46.88 -29.54
CA PRO A 581 2.20 -47.29 -28.80
C PRO A 581 2.18 -47.10 -27.26
N THR A 582 0.95 -46.98 -26.76
CA THR A 582 0.38 -47.59 -25.53
C THR A 582 0.85 -47.15 -24.13
N THR A 583 -0.11 -46.55 -23.43
CA THR A 583 -0.30 -46.60 -21.96
C THR A 583 -0.56 -48.03 -21.46
N PRO A 584 -0.37 -48.26 -20.15
CA PRO A 584 -1.55 -48.64 -19.38
C PRO A 584 -1.68 -47.94 -18.02
N ASP A 585 -2.96 -47.72 -17.72
CA ASP A 585 -3.65 -47.54 -16.45
C ASP A 585 -3.02 -48.27 -15.24
N HIS A 586 -2.93 -47.58 -14.09
CA HIS A 586 -3.18 -48.21 -12.79
C HIS A 586 -3.52 -47.18 -11.71
N SER A 587 -4.68 -47.43 -11.11
CA SER A 587 -5.30 -46.81 -9.95
C SER A 587 -4.59 -47.10 -8.62
N SER A 588 -4.90 -46.23 -7.64
CA SER A 588 -5.03 -46.48 -6.19
C SER A 588 -3.77 -46.77 -5.36
N CYS A 589 -3.33 -45.78 -4.58
CA CYS A 589 -3.43 -45.80 -3.11
C CYS A 589 -3.27 -44.38 -2.54
#